data_AF-A0A960NLV7-F1
#
_entry.id   AF-A0A960NLV7-F1
#
_cell.length_a   1.000
_cell.length_b   1.000
_cell.length_c   1.000
_cell.angle_alpha   90.00
_cell.angle_beta   90.00
_cell.angle_gamma   90.00
#
_symmetry.space_group_name_H-M   'P 1'
#
loop_
_entity.id
_entity.type
_entity.pdbx_description
1 polymer ?
#
loop_
_entity_poly.entity_id
_entity_poly.type
_entity_poly.pdbx_seq_one_letter_code
_entity_poly.pdbx_strand_id
1 'polypeptide(L)'
;MRRWLLAFSLVAFALSVFLLWKETLGGSLPGCDGVVSCNVVLASRWSRWAGLPIASLGTGCYCVLSLLLVGWERSRSLITRHHLWRLMIMQSITGIGFVSWLTFLQAFVVHHFCLYCMTAHFAGLIAFVLVFAGARRAAGCHPFAWRQTLPALLVLGLLVGVHVSAAVEPAHVEADSVDSLTLAKGAVSSSPGIRIGKPVTSRTVTLLDGNLTFDLSKVPVVGDPTADLVALDLFDYQCPSCRTLHKRMHEYAAERSLNLALIVLPVPMEAACNPNLKH
;
A
#
# COMPACT_ATOMS: atom_id res chain seq x y z
N MET A 1 -33.99 -6.68 4.68
CA MET A 1 -33.14 -5.48 4.48
C MET A 1 -32.12 -5.28 5.59
N ARG A 2 -32.54 -5.13 6.86
CA ARG A 2 -31.61 -4.87 7.99
C ARG A 2 -30.55 -5.96 8.20
N ARG A 3 -30.98 -7.23 8.24
CA ARG A 3 -30.08 -8.39 8.33
C ARG A 3 -29.02 -8.42 7.22
N TRP A 4 -29.43 -8.08 5.99
CA TRP A 4 -28.52 -8.00 4.83
C TRP A 4 -27.54 -6.84 4.95
N LEU A 5 -28.00 -5.66 5.37
CA LEU A 5 -27.14 -4.50 5.61
C LEU A 5 -26.06 -4.83 6.64
N LEU A 6 -26.45 -5.42 7.77
CA LEU A 6 -25.49 -5.86 8.79
C LEU A 6 -24.53 -6.92 8.25
N ALA A 7 -25.02 -7.93 7.54
CA ALA A 7 -24.19 -8.99 6.98
C ALA A 7 -23.11 -8.44 6.03
N PHE A 8 -23.50 -7.60 5.06
CA PHE A 8 -22.53 -6.99 4.14
C PHE A 8 -21.54 -6.06 4.85
N SER A 9 -21.99 -5.28 5.84
CA SER A 9 -21.12 -4.44 6.67
C SER A 9 -20.10 -5.27 7.46
N LEU A 10 -20.52 -6.40 8.04
CA LEU A 10 -19.64 -7.29 8.80
C LEU A 10 -18.64 -8.04 7.89
N VAL A 11 -19.05 -8.43 6.68
CA VAL A 11 -18.12 -9.01 5.70
C VAL A 11 -17.05 -7.98 5.30
N ALA A 12 -17.45 -6.75 5.00
CA ALA A 12 -16.52 -5.68 4.65
C ALA A 12 -15.58 -5.34 5.83
N PHE A 13 -16.09 -5.33 7.06
CA PHE A 13 -15.30 -5.18 8.27
C PHE A 13 -14.28 -6.31 8.45
N ALA A 14 -14.71 -7.57 8.36
CA ALA A 14 -13.83 -8.72 8.53
C ALA A 14 -12.70 -8.75 7.49
N LEU A 15 -13.00 -8.43 6.23
CA LEU A 15 -11.98 -8.31 5.18
C LEU A 15 -11.02 -7.15 5.43
N SER A 16 -11.52 -6.03 5.95
CA SER A 16 -10.68 -4.87 6.27
C SER A 16 -9.75 -5.14 7.46
N VAL A 17 -10.24 -5.85 8.49
CA VAL A 17 -9.42 -6.33 9.62
C VAL A 17 -8.37 -7.32 9.14
N PHE A 18 -8.76 -8.27 8.28
CA PHE A 18 -7.83 -9.23 7.69
C PHE A 18 -6.72 -8.53 6.89
N LEU A 19 -7.07 -7.56 6.05
CA LEU A 19 -6.09 -6.78 5.30
C LEU A 19 -5.18 -5.97 6.21
N LEU A 20 -5.73 -5.33 7.25
CA LEU A 20 -4.95 -4.59 8.23
C LEU A 20 -3.93 -5.50 8.93
N TRP A 21 -4.37 -6.68 9.38
CA TRP A 21 -3.49 -7.68 9.99
C TRP A 21 -2.37 -8.13 9.05
N LYS A 22 -2.71 -8.39 7.78
CA LYS A 22 -1.74 -8.83 6.76
C LYS A 22 -0.75 -7.74 6.38
N GLU A 23 -1.18 -6.48 6.38
CA GLU A 23 -0.31 -5.35 6.10
C GLU A 23 0.66 -5.06 7.26
N THR A 24 0.23 -5.27 8.52
CA THR A 24 1.07 -4.99 9.69
C THR A 24 2.02 -6.13 10.07
N LEU A 25 1.63 -7.39 9.83
CA LEU A 25 2.42 -8.57 10.21
C LEU A 25 3.08 -9.26 9.01
N GLY A 26 2.85 -8.75 7.81
CA GLY A 26 3.42 -9.29 6.58
C GLY A 26 2.86 -10.65 6.15
N GLY A 27 3.48 -11.19 5.10
CA GLY A 27 3.20 -12.49 4.52
C GLY A 27 2.24 -12.45 3.32
N SER A 28 2.22 -13.54 2.55
CA SER A 28 1.46 -13.64 1.31
C SER A 28 -0.07 -13.63 1.52
N LEU A 29 -0.77 -13.14 0.51
CA LEU A 29 -2.23 -13.17 0.42
C LEU A 29 -2.67 -14.38 -0.42
N PRO A 30 -3.44 -15.32 0.14
CA PRO A 30 -3.92 -16.50 -0.59
C PRO A 30 -4.75 -16.11 -1.82
N GLY A 31 -4.58 -16.83 -2.94
CA GLY A 31 -5.39 -16.63 -4.13
C GLY A 31 -5.22 -15.27 -4.81
N CYS A 32 -4.08 -14.61 -4.60
CA CYS A 32 -3.78 -13.32 -5.20
C CYS A 32 -2.45 -13.35 -5.98
N ASP A 33 -2.47 -14.00 -7.14
CA ASP A 33 -1.38 -14.11 -8.11
C ASP A 33 -1.79 -13.65 -9.53
N GLY A 34 -0.83 -13.13 -10.31
CA GLY A 34 -1.07 -12.68 -11.70
C GLY A 34 -1.70 -11.29 -11.83
N VAL A 35 -2.65 -11.10 -12.76
CA VAL A 35 -3.28 -9.79 -13.05
C VAL A 35 -4.02 -9.23 -11.83
N VAL A 36 -4.55 -10.12 -10.98
CA VAL A 36 -5.12 -9.80 -9.68
C VAL A 36 -4.00 -9.89 -8.63
N SER A 37 -3.14 -8.87 -8.58
CA SER A 37 -1.99 -8.82 -7.69
C SER A 37 -2.23 -7.87 -6.52
N CYS A 38 -2.60 -8.44 -5.37
CA CYS A 38 -2.83 -7.70 -4.14
C CYS A 38 -1.54 -7.05 -3.62
N ASN A 39 -0.41 -7.74 -3.79
CA ASN A 39 0.89 -7.26 -3.32
C ASN A 39 1.30 -5.96 -4.01
N VAL A 40 1.00 -5.80 -5.32
CA VAL A 40 1.30 -4.57 -6.05
C VAL A 40 0.48 -3.40 -5.52
N VAL A 41 -0.81 -3.63 -5.23
CA VAL A 41 -1.69 -2.58 -4.68
C VAL A 41 -1.30 -2.22 -3.26
N LEU A 42 -1.03 -3.20 -2.40
CA LEU A 42 -0.69 -2.99 -0.99
C LEU A 42 0.72 -2.42 -0.78
N ALA A 43 1.66 -2.72 -1.67
CA ALA A 43 2.99 -2.11 -1.65
C ALA A 43 3.02 -0.70 -2.29
N SER A 44 1.96 -0.30 -2.99
CA SER A 44 1.91 1.03 -3.60
C SER A 44 1.77 2.11 -2.54
N ARG A 45 2.30 3.31 -2.79
CA ARG A 45 2.11 4.47 -1.90
C ARG A 45 0.63 4.79 -1.58
N TRP A 46 -0.27 4.36 -2.46
CA TRP A 46 -1.71 4.59 -2.33
C TRP A 46 -2.37 3.68 -1.30
N SER A 47 -1.68 2.65 -0.78
CA SER A 47 -2.17 1.82 0.32
C SER A 47 -2.08 2.51 1.68
N ARG A 48 -1.43 3.67 1.77
CA ARG A 48 -1.29 4.46 2.99
C ARG A 48 -2.15 5.73 2.96
N TRP A 49 -2.61 6.12 4.13
CA TRP A 49 -3.32 7.36 4.40
C TRP A 49 -2.68 8.02 5.64
N ALA A 50 -1.92 9.10 5.43
CA ALA A 50 -1.16 9.78 6.48
C ALA A 50 -0.30 8.81 7.33
N GLY A 51 0.43 7.90 6.67
CA GLY A 51 1.25 6.87 7.31
C GLY A 51 0.50 5.61 7.75
N LEU A 52 -0.83 5.68 7.93
CA LEU A 52 -1.63 4.54 8.35
C LEU A 52 -2.05 3.66 7.16
N PRO A 53 -2.08 2.32 7.32
CA PRO A 53 -2.73 1.41 6.39
C PRO A 53 -4.15 1.86 6.04
N ILE A 54 -4.52 1.91 4.76
CA ILE A 54 -5.87 2.32 4.35
C ILE A 54 -6.93 1.34 4.84
N ALA A 55 -6.53 0.09 5.10
CA ALA A 55 -7.35 -0.93 5.75
C ALA A 55 -7.80 -0.52 7.17
N SER A 56 -7.05 0.34 7.87
CA SER A 56 -7.45 0.90 9.17
C SER A 56 -8.68 1.82 9.04
N LEU A 57 -8.71 2.68 8.01
CA LEU A 57 -9.87 3.52 7.71
C LEU A 57 -11.09 2.68 7.32
N GLY A 58 -10.89 1.66 6.49
CA GLY A 58 -11.95 0.71 6.13
C GLY A 58 -12.54 0.02 7.37
N THR A 59 -11.67 -0.49 8.24
CA THR A 59 -12.05 -1.13 9.51
C THR A 59 -12.87 -0.19 10.38
N GLY A 60 -12.40 1.05 10.59
CA GLY A 60 -13.13 2.06 11.35
C GLY A 60 -14.50 2.38 10.74
N CYS A 61 -14.55 2.58 9.42
CA CYS A 61 -15.79 2.88 8.70
C CYS A 61 -16.84 1.77 8.89
N TYR A 62 -16.51 0.51 8.60
CA TYR A 62 -17.48 -0.58 8.71
C TYR A 62 -17.85 -0.91 10.16
N CYS A 63 -16.94 -0.69 11.11
CA CYS A 63 -17.25 -0.77 12.55
C CYS A 63 -18.31 0.28 12.94
N VAL A 64 -18.07 1.55 12.59
CA VAL A 64 -18.99 2.65 12.88
C VAL A 64 -20.36 2.41 12.23
N LEU A 65 -20.41 1.96 10.98
CA LEU A 65 -21.67 1.66 10.31
C LEU A 65 -22.48 0.58 11.05
N SER A 66 -21.79 -0.48 11.50
CA SER A 66 -22.40 -1.58 12.24
C SER A 66 -22.93 -1.12 13.60
N LEU A 67 -22.16 -0.28 14.32
CA LEU A 67 -22.57 0.31 15.60
C LEU A 67 -23.76 1.27 15.44
N LEU A 68 -23.75 2.12 14.41
CA LEU A 68 -24.87 3.01 14.11
C LEU A 68 -26.15 2.22 13.81
N LEU A 69 -26.05 1.13 13.05
CA LEU A 69 -27.19 0.25 12.77
C LEU A 69 -27.74 -0.39 14.05
N VAL A 70 -26.88 -0.99 14.88
CA VAL A 70 -27.30 -1.63 16.15
C VAL A 70 -27.90 -0.59 17.10
N GLY A 71 -27.29 0.58 17.21
CA GLY A 71 -27.81 1.69 18.01
C GLY A 71 -29.18 2.17 17.52
N TRP A 72 -29.37 2.24 16.20
CA TRP A 72 -30.65 2.63 15.60
C TRP A 72 -31.75 1.61 15.89
N GLU A 73 -31.44 0.30 15.82
CA GLU A 73 -32.39 -0.76 16.14
C GLU A 73 -32.80 -0.76 17.63
N ARG A 74 -31.83 -0.57 18.53
CA ARG A 74 -32.07 -0.58 19.98
C ARG A 74 -32.73 0.69 20.50
N SER A 75 -32.50 1.83 19.84
CA SER A 75 -33.04 3.10 20.31
C SER A 75 -34.57 3.11 20.26
N ARG A 76 -35.21 3.57 21.34
CA ARG A 76 -36.67 3.80 21.41
C ARG A 76 -37.06 5.24 21.06
N SER A 77 -36.13 6.19 21.15
CA SER A 77 -36.36 7.61 20.85
C SER A 77 -36.37 7.87 19.35
N LEU A 78 -37.45 8.48 18.85
CA LEU A 78 -37.57 8.87 17.44
C LEU A 78 -36.51 9.90 17.04
N ILE A 79 -36.18 10.83 17.93
CA ILE A 79 -35.15 11.85 17.71
C ILE A 79 -33.79 11.17 17.53
N THR A 80 -33.42 10.26 18.44
CA THR A 80 -32.16 9.53 18.36
C THR A 80 -32.10 8.67 17.10
N ARG A 81 -33.17 7.95 16.75
CA ARG A 81 -33.25 7.18 15.51
C ARG A 81 -33.05 8.07 14.28
N HIS A 82 -33.62 9.27 14.28
CA HIS A 82 -33.42 10.23 13.21
C HIS A 82 -31.94 10.58 13.10
N HIS A 83 -31.31 11.05 14.19
CA HIS A 83 -29.88 11.41 14.19
C HIS A 83 -28.96 10.27 13.74
N LEU A 84 -29.18 9.04 14.23
CA LEU A 84 -28.39 7.88 13.82
C LEU A 84 -28.56 7.58 12.33
N TRP A 85 -29.79 7.66 11.81
CA TRP A 85 -30.06 7.50 10.39
C TRP A 85 -29.37 8.58 9.55
N ARG A 86 -29.29 9.82 10.07
CA ARG A 86 -28.51 10.89 9.44
C ARG A 86 -27.04 10.48 9.31
N LEU A 87 -26.41 10.13 10.41
CA LEU A 87 -25.00 9.75 10.41
C LEU A 87 -24.72 8.60 9.43
N MET A 88 -25.60 7.60 9.35
CA MET A 88 -25.49 6.50 8.38
C MET A 88 -25.56 6.99 6.92
N ILE A 89 -26.44 7.95 6.60
CA ILE A 89 -26.54 8.53 5.25
C ILE A 89 -25.29 9.33 4.91
N MET A 90 -24.85 10.22 5.81
CA MET A 90 -23.62 11.01 5.63
C MET A 90 -22.42 10.10 5.38
N GLN A 91 -22.24 9.08 6.24
CA GLN A 91 -21.19 8.09 6.10
C GLN A 91 -21.29 7.30 4.79
N SER A 92 -22.50 6.96 4.34
CA SER A 92 -22.69 6.23 3.08
C SER A 92 -22.30 7.07 1.86
N ILE A 93 -22.62 8.37 1.84
CA ILE A 93 -22.18 9.29 0.78
C ILE A 93 -20.64 9.36 0.74
N THR A 94 -20.01 9.63 1.89
CA THR A 94 -18.55 9.71 2.00
C THR A 94 -17.89 8.38 1.62
N GLY A 95 -18.41 7.25 2.12
CA GLY A 95 -17.88 5.92 1.87
C GLY A 95 -17.95 5.51 0.41
N ILE A 96 -19.07 5.76 -0.28
CA ILE A 96 -19.19 5.51 -1.73
C ILE A 96 -18.17 6.34 -2.51
N GLY A 97 -18.05 7.63 -2.18
CA GLY A 97 -17.08 8.51 -2.83
C GLY A 97 -15.64 8.03 -2.64
N PHE A 98 -15.27 7.65 -1.41
CA PHE A 98 -13.92 7.21 -1.10
C PHE A 98 -13.60 5.84 -1.72
N VAL A 99 -14.52 4.88 -1.69
CA VAL A 99 -14.37 3.59 -2.39
C VAL A 99 -14.21 3.80 -3.90
N SER A 100 -14.96 4.73 -4.48
CA SER A 100 -14.83 5.08 -5.90
C SER A 100 -13.45 5.66 -6.21
N TRP A 101 -12.92 6.53 -5.34
CA TRP A 101 -11.56 7.07 -5.41
C TRP A 101 -10.49 5.97 -5.37
N LEU A 102 -10.56 5.04 -4.41
CA LEU A 102 -9.60 3.93 -4.30
C LEU A 102 -9.69 2.96 -5.48
N THR A 103 -10.88 2.77 -6.03
CA THR A 103 -11.09 1.94 -7.22
C THR A 103 -10.54 2.63 -8.47
N PHE A 104 -10.69 3.95 -8.57
CA PHE A 104 -10.05 4.77 -9.61
C PHE A 104 -8.52 4.65 -9.56
N LEU A 105 -7.91 4.77 -8.37
CA LEU A 105 -6.46 4.61 -8.22
C LEU A 105 -5.99 3.22 -8.68
N GLN A 106 -6.70 2.16 -8.31
CA GLN A 106 -6.36 0.80 -8.76
C GLN A 106 -6.47 0.63 -10.29
N ALA A 107 -7.52 1.17 -10.90
CA ALA A 107 -7.77 1.02 -12.33
C ALA A 107 -6.84 1.87 -13.22
N PHE A 108 -6.60 3.12 -12.84
CA PHE A 108 -5.99 4.12 -13.72
C PHE A 108 -4.60 4.58 -13.31
N VAL A 109 -4.18 4.33 -12.07
CA VAL A 109 -2.86 4.76 -11.56
C VAL A 109 -1.96 3.56 -11.27
N VAL A 110 -2.47 2.59 -10.52
CA VAL A 110 -1.73 1.36 -10.17
C VAL A 110 -1.82 0.33 -11.28
N HIS A 111 -2.89 0.34 -12.08
CA HIS A 111 -3.18 -0.62 -13.14
C HIS A 111 -3.25 -2.10 -12.68
N HIS A 112 -3.53 -2.32 -11.40
CA HIS A 112 -3.71 -3.64 -10.80
C HIS A 112 -4.91 -3.64 -9.85
N PHE A 113 -5.65 -4.75 -9.84
CA PHE A 113 -6.76 -4.95 -8.92
C PHE A 113 -6.37 -5.89 -7.79
N CYS A 114 -6.71 -5.51 -6.56
CA CYS A 114 -6.57 -6.36 -5.38
C CYS A 114 -7.89 -7.08 -5.11
N LEU A 115 -7.89 -8.42 -5.13
CA LEU A 115 -9.07 -9.26 -4.89
C LEU A 115 -9.77 -8.89 -3.58
N TYR A 116 -9.00 -8.78 -2.50
CA TYR A 116 -9.51 -8.50 -1.17
C TYR A 116 -10.07 -7.08 -1.05
N CYS A 117 -9.37 -6.07 -1.58
CA CYS A 117 -9.86 -4.69 -1.58
C CYS A 117 -11.15 -4.59 -2.39
N MET A 118 -11.20 -5.19 -3.58
CA MET A 118 -12.40 -5.17 -4.40
C MET A 118 -13.57 -5.88 -3.72
N THR A 119 -13.34 -7.03 -3.08
CA THR A 119 -14.38 -7.74 -2.33
C THR A 119 -14.91 -6.90 -1.16
N ALA A 120 -14.03 -6.25 -0.40
CA ALA A 120 -14.42 -5.35 0.68
C ALA A 120 -15.18 -4.12 0.15
N HIS A 121 -14.73 -3.54 -0.97
CA HIS A 121 -15.39 -2.42 -1.65
C HIS A 121 -16.79 -2.79 -2.14
N PHE A 122 -16.95 -3.95 -2.77
CA PHE A 122 -18.26 -4.43 -3.23
C PHE A 122 -19.21 -4.68 -2.07
N ALA A 123 -18.76 -5.37 -1.01
CA ALA A 123 -19.56 -5.60 0.19
C ALA A 123 -19.96 -4.27 0.86
N GLY A 124 -19.03 -3.34 1.02
CA GLY A 124 -19.27 -2.01 1.56
C GLY A 124 -20.24 -1.19 0.72
N LEU A 125 -20.06 -1.17 -0.61
CA LEU A 125 -20.95 -0.49 -1.55
C LEU A 125 -22.38 -1.01 -1.45
N ILE A 126 -22.57 -2.33 -1.38
CA ILE A 126 -23.90 -2.93 -1.16
C ILE A 126 -24.48 -2.46 0.17
N ALA A 127 -23.71 -2.46 1.26
CA ALA A 127 -24.17 -1.98 2.56
C ALA A 127 -24.61 -0.50 2.50
N PHE A 128 -23.80 0.39 1.90
CA PHE A 128 -24.13 1.80 1.73
C PHE A 128 -25.37 2.01 0.86
N VAL A 129 -25.51 1.29 -0.25
CA VAL A 129 -26.70 1.35 -1.12
C VAL A 129 -27.95 0.88 -0.37
N LEU A 130 -27.84 -0.15 0.49
CA LEU A 130 -28.94 -0.61 1.33
C LEU A 130 -29.39 0.44 2.37
N VAL A 131 -28.48 1.30 2.86
CA VAL A 131 -28.86 2.46 3.70
C VAL A 131 -29.79 3.40 2.92
N PHE A 132 -29.43 3.77 1.68
CA PHE A 132 -30.28 4.63 0.83
C PHE A 132 -31.61 3.96 0.45
N ALA A 133 -31.59 2.65 0.15
CA ALA A 133 -32.81 1.89 -0.13
C ALA A 133 -33.74 1.84 1.09
N GLY A 134 -33.18 1.80 2.31
CA GLY A 134 -33.94 1.93 3.54
C GLY A 134 -34.55 3.32 3.73
N ALA A 135 -33.85 4.37 3.32
CA ALA A 135 -34.31 5.76 3.46
C ALA A 135 -35.53 6.03 2.56
N ARG A 136 -35.49 5.52 1.32
CA ARG A 136 -36.62 5.61 0.37
C ARG A 136 -37.87 4.87 0.85
N ARG A 137 -37.70 3.76 1.57
CA ARG A 137 -38.81 3.01 2.18
C ARG A 137 -39.33 3.64 3.47
N ALA A 138 -38.49 4.40 4.16
CA ALA A 138 -38.82 5.00 5.45
C ALA A 138 -39.53 6.34 5.33
N ALA A 139 -39.50 7.04 4.18
CA ALA A 139 -40.18 8.33 4.08
C ALA A 139 -40.49 8.81 2.65
N GLY A 140 -41.70 9.36 2.51
CA GLY A 140 -41.98 10.53 1.66
C GLY A 140 -41.28 11.81 2.16
N CYS A 141 -40.01 11.74 2.60
CA CYS A 141 -39.21 12.89 3.01
C CYS A 141 -38.14 13.17 1.96
N HIS A 142 -38.58 13.83 0.89
CA HIS A 142 -37.73 14.24 -0.22
C HIS A 142 -36.80 15.46 0.05
N PRO A 143 -36.97 16.35 1.07
CA PRO A 143 -36.05 17.48 1.23
C PRO A 143 -34.83 17.21 2.12
N PHE A 144 -34.66 15.98 2.63
CA PHE A 144 -33.72 15.71 3.73
C PHE A 144 -32.33 15.20 3.29
N ALA A 145 -32.20 14.61 2.10
CA ALA A 145 -30.92 14.14 1.58
C ALA A 145 -29.93 15.29 1.28
N TRP A 146 -30.44 16.44 0.81
CA TRP A 146 -29.61 17.61 0.47
C TRP A 146 -28.88 18.24 1.67
N ARG A 147 -29.46 18.21 2.87
CA ARG A 147 -28.77 18.77 4.06
C ARG A 147 -27.51 18.00 4.47
N GLN A 148 -27.35 16.78 3.98
CA GLN A 148 -26.22 15.92 4.34
C GLN A 148 -25.21 15.72 3.23
N THR A 149 -25.52 16.12 2.00
CA THR A 149 -24.58 16.04 0.87
C THR A 149 -23.38 16.94 1.12
N LEU A 150 -23.59 18.21 1.47
CA LEU A 150 -22.53 19.18 1.76
C LEU A 150 -21.53 18.67 2.82
N PRO A 151 -21.94 18.33 4.06
CA PRO A 151 -20.98 17.84 5.05
C PRO A 151 -20.32 16.52 4.64
N ALA A 152 -21.04 15.60 3.98
CA ALA A 152 -20.44 14.35 3.49
C ALA A 152 -19.38 14.59 2.42
N LEU A 153 -19.62 15.53 1.49
CA LEU A 153 -18.68 15.92 0.44
C LEU A 153 -17.47 16.67 1.00
N LEU A 154 -17.65 17.49 2.03
CA LEU A 154 -16.53 18.13 2.74
C LEU A 154 -15.63 17.10 3.42
N VAL A 155 -16.21 16.11 4.11
CA VAL A 155 -15.44 15.00 4.70
C VAL A 155 -14.76 14.17 3.62
N LEU A 156 -15.44 13.88 2.52
CA LEU A 156 -14.84 13.18 1.38
C LEU A 156 -13.67 13.96 0.79
N GLY A 157 -13.84 15.25 0.55
CA GLY A 157 -12.79 16.14 0.04
C GLY A 157 -11.59 16.21 0.97
N LEU A 158 -11.82 16.23 2.28
CA LEU A 158 -10.76 16.14 3.28
C LEU A 158 -10.03 14.79 3.22
N LEU A 159 -10.76 13.67 3.18
CA LEU A 159 -10.15 12.33 3.12
C LEU A 159 -9.31 12.14 1.86
N VAL A 160 -9.83 12.52 0.70
CA VAL A 160 -9.12 12.47 -0.58
C VAL A 160 -7.96 13.45 -0.59
N GLY A 161 -8.16 14.67 -0.08
CA GLY A 161 -7.10 15.69 0.03
C GLY A 161 -5.94 15.20 0.89
N VAL A 162 -6.21 14.64 2.07
CA VAL A 162 -5.18 14.01 2.91
C VAL A 162 -4.53 12.84 2.20
N HIS A 163 -5.30 12.01 1.49
CA HIS A 163 -4.74 10.85 0.78
C HIS A 163 -3.77 11.26 -0.32
N VAL A 164 -4.11 12.32 -1.08
CA VAL A 164 -3.25 12.87 -2.13
C VAL A 164 -2.05 13.59 -1.54
N SER A 165 -2.24 14.44 -0.53
CA SER A 165 -1.15 15.20 0.10
C SER A 165 -0.19 14.31 0.88
N ALA A 166 -0.68 13.27 1.56
CA ALA A 166 0.17 12.29 2.22
C ALA A 166 0.87 11.34 1.23
N ALA A 167 0.41 11.29 -0.03
CA ALA A 167 1.14 10.62 -1.12
C ALA A 167 2.25 11.51 -1.71
N VAL A 168 2.30 12.80 -1.31
CA VAL A 168 3.43 13.70 -1.51
C VAL A 168 4.25 13.65 -0.23
N GLU A 169 5.15 12.67 -0.12
CA GLU A 169 6.27 12.89 0.79
C GLU A 169 7.08 14.08 0.25
N PRO A 170 7.32 15.11 1.06
CA PRO A 170 8.33 16.10 0.72
C PRO A 170 9.66 15.37 0.68
N ALA A 171 10.45 15.61 -0.37
CA ALA A 171 11.84 15.22 -0.46
C ALA A 171 12.65 15.96 0.63
N HIS A 172 12.52 15.54 1.87
CA HIS A 172 13.37 15.93 2.98
C HIS A 172 13.78 14.66 3.71
N VAL A 173 14.66 13.89 3.06
CA VAL A 173 15.64 13.10 3.80
C VAL A 173 16.56 14.14 4.44
N GLU A 174 16.26 14.49 5.67
CA GLU A 174 17.16 15.21 6.55
C GLU A 174 18.41 14.34 6.66
N ALA A 175 19.48 14.82 6.01
CA ALA A 175 20.80 14.24 6.04
C ALA A 175 21.41 14.49 7.43
N ASP A 176 20.84 13.87 8.46
CA ASP A 176 21.52 13.74 9.73
C ASP A 176 22.63 12.70 9.54
N SER A 177 23.84 13.25 9.43
CA SER A 177 25.15 12.63 9.63
C SER A 177 25.14 11.10 9.58
N VAL A 178 25.50 10.55 8.41
CA VAL A 178 25.94 9.15 8.31
C VAL A 178 27.27 9.06 9.05
N ASP A 179 27.17 8.81 10.35
CA ASP A 179 28.29 8.40 11.16
C ASP A 179 28.70 7.02 10.63
N SER A 180 29.93 6.98 10.14
CA SER A 180 30.66 5.84 9.61
C SER A 180 30.12 4.49 10.11
N LEU A 181 29.39 3.77 9.25
CA LEU A 181 29.18 2.33 9.39
C LEU A 181 30.54 1.66 9.37
N THR A 182 31.10 1.47 10.58
CA THR A 182 32.24 0.63 10.86
C THR A 182 31.82 -0.77 10.49
N LEU A 183 32.22 -1.18 9.29
CA LEU A 183 32.10 -2.55 8.81
C LEU A 183 32.58 -3.49 9.92
N ALA A 184 31.68 -4.39 10.33
CA ALA A 184 31.94 -5.42 11.30
C ALA A 184 33.27 -6.12 10.98
N LYS A 185 34.16 -6.11 11.97
CA LYS A 185 35.41 -6.87 12.00
C LYS A 185 35.07 -8.35 12.18
N GLY A 186 34.47 -8.96 11.16
CA GLY A 186 34.22 -10.39 11.05
C GLY A 186 35.35 -11.02 10.23
N ALA A 187 36.17 -11.84 10.88
CA ALA A 187 37.30 -12.53 10.27
C ALA A 187 36.87 -13.38 9.07
N VAL A 188 37.28 -13.00 7.87
CA VAL A 188 37.27 -13.88 6.69
C VAL A 188 38.50 -14.77 6.79
N SER A 189 38.26 -16.03 7.17
CA SER A 189 39.25 -17.10 7.11
C SER A 189 39.56 -17.39 5.63
N SER A 190 40.80 -17.16 5.23
CA SER A 190 41.28 -17.40 3.89
C SER A 190 41.36 -18.91 3.60
N SER A 191 40.46 -19.43 2.76
CA SER A 191 40.70 -20.68 2.04
C SER A 191 41.44 -20.38 0.73
N PRO A 192 42.50 -21.14 0.39
CA PRO A 192 43.22 -20.97 -0.86
C PRO A 192 42.51 -21.77 -1.97
N GLY A 193 41.94 -21.09 -2.96
CA GLY A 193 41.50 -21.74 -4.19
C GLY A 193 40.44 -20.95 -4.96
N ILE A 194 40.73 -20.72 -6.25
CA ILE A 194 39.90 -20.06 -7.28
C ILE A 194 40.12 -18.53 -7.38
N ARG A 195 40.99 -18.13 -8.31
CA ARG A 195 40.97 -16.79 -8.91
C ARG A 195 40.21 -16.87 -10.23
N ILE A 196 38.96 -16.41 -10.27
CA ILE A 196 38.24 -16.12 -11.52
C ILE A 196 38.14 -14.59 -11.65
N GLY A 197 38.63 -14.05 -12.77
CA GLY A 197 38.41 -12.65 -13.17
C GLY A 197 39.70 -11.84 -13.36
N LYS A 198 39.67 -10.95 -14.36
CA LYS A 198 40.69 -9.89 -14.57
C LYS A 198 40.90 -9.10 -13.27
N PRO A 199 42.10 -8.56 -13.00
CA PRO A 199 42.32 -7.67 -11.87
C PRO A 199 41.29 -6.53 -11.93
N VAL A 200 40.45 -6.45 -10.90
CA VAL A 200 39.37 -5.47 -10.81
C VAL A 200 40.03 -4.11 -10.59
N THR A 201 40.06 -3.29 -11.63
CA THR A 201 40.42 -1.87 -11.50
C THR A 201 39.39 -1.21 -10.61
N SER A 202 39.84 -0.58 -9.51
CA SER A 202 38.98 0.19 -8.63
C SER A 202 38.31 1.31 -9.41
N ARG A 203 37.03 1.14 -9.72
CA ARG A 203 36.17 2.15 -10.35
C ARG A 203 35.12 2.55 -9.31
N THR A 204 35.10 3.83 -9.00
CA THR A 204 34.08 4.40 -8.14
C THR A 204 32.94 4.91 -9.01
N VAL A 205 31.72 4.54 -8.66
CA VAL A 205 30.49 5.05 -9.30
C VAL A 205 29.64 5.75 -8.27
N THR A 206 28.98 6.81 -8.70
CA THR A 206 28.06 7.57 -7.87
C THR A 206 26.67 7.51 -8.49
N LEU A 207 25.69 7.15 -7.67
CA LEU A 207 24.30 6.89 -8.05
C LEU A 207 23.37 7.76 -7.19
N LEU A 208 22.13 7.91 -7.64
CA LEU A 208 21.10 8.75 -6.98
C LEU A 208 21.57 10.20 -6.77
N ASP A 209 21.92 10.88 -7.87
CA ASP A 209 22.29 12.31 -7.90
C ASP A 209 23.43 12.72 -6.95
N GLY A 210 24.33 11.79 -6.62
CA GLY A 210 25.46 12.05 -5.72
C GLY A 210 25.42 11.32 -4.39
N ASN A 211 24.26 10.77 -4.01
CA ASN A 211 24.03 10.31 -2.64
C ASN A 211 24.64 8.95 -2.30
N LEU A 212 24.81 8.06 -3.29
CA LEU A 212 25.38 6.74 -3.07
C LEU A 212 26.65 6.56 -3.88
N THR A 213 27.77 6.34 -3.20
CA THR A 213 29.06 6.11 -3.86
C THR A 213 29.56 4.71 -3.55
N PHE A 214 29.86 3.95 -4.61
CA PHE A 214 30.33 2.58 -4.52
C PHE A 214 31.65 2.40 -5.25
N ASP A 215 32.59 1.74 -4.60
CA ASP A 215 33.78 1.19 -5.24
C ASP A 215 33.44 -0.22 -5.74
N LEU A 216 33.42 -0.42 -7.06
CA LEU A 216 33.03 -1.68 -7.70
C LEU A 216 33.94 -2.86 -7.31
N SER A 217 35.11 -2.60 -6.74
CA SER A 217 36.00 -3.65 -6.21
C SER A 217 35.62 -4.12 -4.80
N LYS A 218 34.77 -3.37 -4.10
CA LYS A 218 34.40 -3.62 -2.69
C LYS A 218 32.96 -4.07 -2.50
N VAL A 219 32.16 -4.06 -3.57
CA VAL A 219 30.76 -4.47 -3.54
C VAL A 219 30.51 -5.65 -4.48
N PRO A 220 29.51 -6.49 -4.20
CA PRO A 220 29.09 -7.55 -5.12
C PRO A 220 28.58 -6.95 -6.42
N VAL A 221 29.23 -7.31 -7.53
CA VAL A 221 28.87 -6.89 -8.89
C VAL A 221 28.59 -8.12 -9.75
N VAL A 222 27.48 -8.10 -10.48
CA VAL A 222 27.15 -9.06 -11.53
C VAL A 222 27.38 -8.38 -12.89
N GLY A 223 28.12 -9.04 -13.78
CA GLY A 223 28.49 -8.49 -15.10
C GLY A 223 29.94 -8.01 -15.17
N ASP A 224 30.27 -7.23 -16.19
CA ASP A 224 31.61 -6.67 -16.38
C ASP A 224 31.78 -5.38 -15.55
N PRO A 225 32.69 -5.31 -14.56
CA PRO A 225 32.92 -4.10 -13.76
C PRO A 225 33.36 -2.88 -14.59
N THR A 226 33.78 -3.09 -15.83
CA THR A 226 34.19 -2.03 -16.77
C THR A 226 33.04 -1.55 -17.66
N ALA A 227 31.83 -2.10 -17.52
CA ALA A 227 30.65 -1.74 -18.31
C ALA A 227 30.29 -0.25 -18.28
N ASP A 228 29.86 0.30 -19.42
CA ASP A 228 29.48 1.71 -19.51
C ASP A 228 28.26 2.04 -18.64
N LEU A 229 27.31 1.12 -18.59
CA LEU A 229 26.11 1.23 -17.78
C LEU A 229 26.29 0.51 -16.45
N VAL A 230 26.08 1.22 -15.35
CA VAL A 230 26.09 0.64 -13.99
C VAL A 230 24.75 0.91 -13.33
N ALA A 231 24.10 -0.14 -12.85
CA ALA A 231 22.86 -0.06 -12.10
C ALA A 231 23.04 -0.60 -10.68
N LEU A 232 22.20 -0.12 -9.76
CA LEU A 232 22.10 -0.62 -8.39
C LEU A 232 20.80 -1.40 -8.24
N ASP A 233 20.91 -2.67 -7.89
CA ASP A 233 19.80 -3.56 -7.54
C ASP A 233 19.75 -3.71 -6.02
N LEU A 234 18.75 -3.07 -5.41
CA LEU A 234 18.41 -3.23 -4.01
C LEU A 234 17.29 -4.27 -3.91
N PHE A 235 17.55 -5.42 -3.33
CA PHE A 235 16.63 -6.55 -3.38
C PHE A 235 16.41 -7.24 -2.04
N ASP A 236 15.23 -7.85 -1.89
CA ASP A 236 14.94 -8.81 -0.82
C ASP A 236 14.69 -10.19 -1.44
N TYR A 237 15.33 -11.23 -0.88
CA TYR A 237 15.22 -12.61 -1.33
C TYR A 237 13.81 -13.19 -1.13
N GLN A 238 13.04 -12.67 -0.17
CA GLN A 238 11.63 -13.05 0.06
C GLN A 238 10.65 -12.25 -0.80
N CYS A 239 11.10 -11.18 -1.49
CA CYS A 239 10.23 -10.34 -2.31
C CYS A 239 10.07 -10.94 -3.72
N PRO A 240 8.86 -11.44 -4.11
CA PRO A 240 8.65 -12.00 -5.44
C PRO A 240 8.78 -10.96 -6.56
N SER A 241 8.49 -9.69 -6.24
CA SER A 241 8.64 -8.57 -7.18
C SER A 241 10.10 -8.30 -7.51
N CYS A 242 11.00 -8.33 -6.51
CA CYS A 242 12.44 -8.22 -6.72
C CYS A 242 12.95 -9.33 -7.65
N ARG A 243 12.52 -10.57 -7.44
CA ARG A 243 12.85 -11.69 -8.33
C ARG A 243 12.39 -11.47 -9.77
N THR A 244 11.17 -10.94 -9.95
CA THR A 244 10.60 -10.67 -11.27
C THR A 244 11.32 -9.52 -11.97
N LEU A 245 11.63 -8.45 -11.23
CA LEU A 245 12.38 -7.30 -11.74
C LEU A 245 13.79 -7.70 -12.16
N HIS A 246 14.50 -8.45 -11.30
CA HIS A 246 15.84 -8.94 -11.59
C HIS A 246 15.88 -9.75 -12.90
N LYS A 247 14.89 -10.63 -13.10
CA LYS A 247 14.73 -11.38 -14.36
C LYS A 247 14.53 -10.44 -15.57
N ARG A 248 13.60 -9.49 -15.48
CA ARG A 248 13.31 -8.54 -16.57
C ARG A 248 14.49 -7.63 -16.90
N MET A 249 15.28 -7.21 -15.91
CA MET A 249 16.46 -6.40 -16.13
C MET A 249 17.51 -7.15 -16.97
N HIS A 250 17.75 -8.42 -16.65
CA HIS A 250 18.67 -9.25 -17.43
C HIS A 250 18.15 -9.51 -18.86
N GLU A 251 16.86 -9.78 -19.02
CA GLU A 251 16.22 -9.92 -20.34
C GLU A 251 16.37 -8.64 -21.18
N TYR A 252 16.05 -7.49 -20.59
CA TYR A 252 16.16 -6.18 -21.26
C TYR A 252 17.60 -5.85 -21.65
N ALA A 253 18.56 -6.11 -20.76
CA ALA A 253 19.98 -5.90 -21.05
C ALA A 253 20.44 -6.79 -22.22
N ALA A 254 20.00 -8.04 -22.27
CA ALA A 254 20.32 -8.96 -23.36
C ALA A 254 19.67 -8.53 -24.69
N GLU A 255 18.38 -8.22 -24.70
CA GLU A 255 17.64 -7.78 -25.89
C GLU A 255 18.24 -6.53 -26.53
N ARG A 256 18.74 -5.61 -25.72
CA ARG A 256 19.34 -4.35 -26.17
C ARG A 256 20.85 -4.42 -26.33
N SER A 257 21.47 -5.58 -26.10
CA SER A 257 22.92 -5.76 -26.10
C SER A 257 23.64 -4.72 -25.23
N LEU A 258 23.06 -4.39 -24.08
CA LEU A 258 23.63 -3.44 -23.13
C LEU A 258 24.72 -4.13 -22.31
N ASN A 259 25.92 -3.55 -22.30
CA ASN A 259 26.95 -3.93 -21.34
C ASN A 259 26.59 -3.30 -19.99
N LEU A 260 26.05 -4.11 -19.07
CA LEU A 260 25.53 -3.68 -17.77
C LEU A 260 26.33 -4.32 -16.64
N ALA A 261 26.84 -3.48 -15.73
CA ALA A 261 27.29 -3.91 -14.40
C ALA A 261 26.17 -3.67 -13.39
N LEU A 262 25.79 -4.70 -12.65
CA LEU A 262 24.76 -4.61 -11.62
C LEU A 262 25.40 -4.74 -10.25
N ILE A 263 25.34 -3.68 -9.45
CA ILE A 263 25.69 -3.73 -8.02
C ILE A 263 24.49 -4.35 -7.30
N VAL A 264 24.69 -5.46 -6.60
CA VAL A 264 23.59 -6.26 -6.04
C VAL A 264 23.63 -6.23 -4.52
N LEU A 265 22.82 -5.38 -3.89
CA LEU A 265 22.80 -5.22 -2.43
C LEU A 265 21.51 -5.75 -1.82
N PRO A 266 21.58 -6.69 -0.85
CA PRO A 266 20.40 -7.15 -0.15
C PRO A 266 19.89 -6.06 0.81
N VAL A 267 18.62 -5.69 0.66
CA VAL A 267 17.90 -4.76 1.54
C VAL A 267 16.61 -5.45 1.98
N PRO A 268 16.65 -6.24 3.07
CA PRO A 268 15.45 -6.89 3.58
C PRO A 268 14.35 -5.87 3.83
N MET A 269 13.13 -6.18 3.42
CA MET A 269 11.91 -5.38 3.62
C MET A 269 11.20 -5.71 4.93
N GLU A 270 11.68 -6.71 5.66
CA GLU A 270 11.21 -7.08 7.00
C GLU A 270 11.97 -6.26 8.05
N ALA A 271 11.23 -5.55 8.92
CA ALA A 271 11.81 -4.67 9.92
C ALA A 271 12.61 -5.45 11.00
N ALA A 272 12.26 -6.72 11.23
CA ALA A 272 13.05 -7.60 12.10
C ALA A 272 14.48 -7.83 11.58
N CYS A 273 14.70 -7.72 10.27
CA CYS A 273 16.01 -7.91 9.62
C CYS A 273 16.64 -6.60 9.14
N ASN A 274 15.88 -5.51 9.05
CA ASN A 274 16.36 -4.20 8.64
C ASN A 274 15.75 -3.11 9.54
N PRO A 275 16.43 -2.72 10.64
CA PRO A 275 15.91 -1.75 11.60
C PRO A 275 15.83 -0.32 11.05
N ASN A 276 16.36 -0.07 9.85
CA ASN A 276 16.33 1.24 9.20
C ASN A 276 15.05 1.46 8.36
N LEU A 277 14.18 0.46 8.23
CA LEU A 277 12.87 0.63 7.62
C LEU A 277 11.95 1.42 8.55
N LYS A 278 11.59 2.64 8.14
CA LYS A 278 10.60 3.47 8.83
C LYS A 278 9.20 3.03 8.37
N HIS A 279 8.29 2.78 9.32
CA HIS A 279 6.94 2.26 9.09
C HIS A 279 5.88 3.35 8.89
#